data_AF-A0A7Y9FG49-F1
#
_entry.id   AF-A0A7Y9FG49-F1
#
_cell.length_a   1.000
_cell.length_b   1.000
_cell.length_c   1.000
_cell.angle_alpha   90.00
_cell.angle_beta   90.00
_cell.angle_gamma   90.00
#
_symmetry.space_group_name_H-M   'P 1'
#
loop_
_entity.id
_entity.type
_entity.pdbx_description
1 polymer ?
#
loop_
_entity_poly.entity_id
_entity_poly.type
_entity_poly.pdbx_seq_one_letter_code
_entity_poly.pdbx_strand_id
1 'polypeptide(L)'
;MPEPAAVPADLDGRHVIALPRGTDVLALATAWFPAARWSREPGRAAAARPMAGARFRGMAVTTAPGPGLLDLDGAAEVVGPFPLAAAVARAVGLPPRESDLYGVPVTGLGDVAAGWATAVARRTGGAILPADRSRALVPDPHASVDLTLWSPVPVPPRDALPLLRPSLSGSRVGPVETAGRPDGPAEFSLTASYEYDGQVVVRCARSHEVPAVLSTLDWRAHGPWAYRVSWLPPDPVELEVEQPSQLHVIARQRVTPGICRVVATLWRTAGGTVVDAGGFVVTPEELDERVRTARR
;
A
#
# COMPACT_ATOMS: atom_id res chain seq x y z
N MET A 1 10.36 -39.71 -1.95
CA MET A 1 10.18 -38.49 -1.14
C MET A 1 8.82 -37.92 -1.49
N PRO A 2 7.95 -37.59 -0.51
CA PRO A 2 6.74 -36.85 -0.82
C PRO A 2 7.13 -35.52 -1.45
N GLU A 3 6.47 -35.17 -2.55
CA GLU A 3 6.59 -33.86 -3.17
C GLU A 3 6.15 -32.82 -2.12
N PRO A 4 6.96 -31.79 -1.81
CA PRO A 4 6.57 -30.81 -0.80
C PRO A 4 5.26 -30.16 -1.23
N ALA A 5 4.25 -30.16 -0.35
CA ALA A 5 3.02 -29.43 -0.58
C ALA A 5 3.38 -27.98 -0.94
N ALA A 6 2.86 -27.49 -2.06
CA ALA A 6 3.28 -26.20 -2.60
C ALA A 6 2.90 -25.02 -1.68
N VAL A 7 1.95 -25.24 -0.77
CA VAL A 7 1.57 -24.34 0.33
C VAL A 7 1.59 -25.15 1.65
N PRO A 8 2.20 -24.63 2.74
CA PRO A 8 2.21 -25.32 4.04
C PRO A 8 0.81 -25.60 4.60
N ALA A 9 0.64 -26.76 5.25
CA ALA A 9 -0.63 -27.18 5.87
C ALA A 9 -1.08 -26.23 7.00
N ASP A 10 -0.16 -25.54 7.67
CA ASP A 10 -0.44 -24.49 8.65
C ASP A 10 -1.30 -23.34 8.08
N LEU A 11 -1.36 -23.22 6.75
CA LEU A 11 -2.12 -22.19 6.05
C LEU A 11 -3.49 -22.69 5.55
N ASP A 12 -3.86 -23.95 5.80
CA ASP A 12 -5.13 -24.51 5.35
C ASP A 12 -6.32 -23.75 5.93
N GLY A 13 -7.33 -23.49 5.09
CA GLY A 13 -8.51 -22.71 5.46
C GLY A 13 -8.27 -21.20 5.64
N ARG A 14 -7.08 -20.68 5.31
CA ARG A 14 -6.73 -19.26 5.40
C ARG A 14 -6.50 -18.63 4.03
N HIS A 15 -6.87 -17.36 3.89
CA HIS A 15 -6.31 -16.56 2.79
C HIS A 15 -4.80 -16.48 2.97
N VAL A 16 -4.04 -16.62 1.89
CA VAL A 16 -2.58 -16.54 1.94
C VAL A 16 -2.12 -15.35 1.13
N ILE A 17 -1.38 -14.45 1.76
CA ILE A 17 -0.69 -13.36 1.07
C ILE A 17 0.74 -13.83 0.79
N ALA A 18 1.16 -13.75 -0.47
CA ALA A 18 2.52 -13.97 -0.91
C ALA A 18 3.20 -12.62 -1.15
N LEU A 19 4.22 -12.31 -0.35
CA LEU A 19 4.96 -11.05 -0.42
C LEU A 19 6.38 -11.31 -0.91
N PRO A 20 7.00 -10.38 -1.66
CA PRO A 20 8.41 -10.52 -2.00
C PRO A 20 9.23 -10.70 -0.72
N ARG A 21 10.19 -11.63 -0.76
CA ARG A 21 11.01 -11.97 0.41
C ARG A 21 11.69 -10.73 1.00
N GLY A 22 11.67 -10.64 2.33
CA GLY A 22 12.27 -9.52 3.07
C GLY A 22 11.38 -8.28 3.18
N THR A 23 10.12 -8.36 2.73
CA THR A 23 9.10 -7.33 2.97
C THR A 23 8.86 -7.15 4.47
N ASP A 24 8.90 -5.91 4.97
CA ASP A 24 8.55 -5.57 6.35
C ASP A 24 7.02 -5.59 6.55
N VAL A 25 6.48 -6.77 6.80
CA VAL A 25 5.04 -6.98 7.00
C VAL A 25 4.51 -6.26 8.25
N LEU A 26 5.34 -6.05 9.27
CA LEU A 26 4.94 -5.37 10.50
C LEU A 26 4.73 -3.87 10.22
N ALA A 27 5.63 -3.23 9.48
CA ALA A 27 5.45 -1.84 9.07
C ALA A 27 4.17 -1.66 8.24
N LEU A 28 3.89 -2.60 7.32
CA LEU A 28 2.67 -2.60 6.53
C LEU A 28 1.40 -2.86 7.35
N ALA A 29 1.46 -3.71 8.37
CA ALA A 29 0.36 -3.91 9.32
C ALA A 29 0.10 -2.65 10.13
N THR A 30 1.17 -2.02 10.64
CA THR A 30 1.08 -0.81 11.49
C THR A 30 0.42 0.38 10.76
N ALA A 31 0.48 0.41 9.42
CA ALA A 31 -0.20 1.43 8.62
C ALA A 31 -1.75 1.35 8.67
N TRP A 32 -2.31 0.16 8.90
CA TRP A 32 -3.76 -0.06 9.02
C TRP A 32 -4.19 -0.27 10.49
N PHE A 33 -3.30 -0.87 11.28
CA PHE A 33 -3.54 -1.33 12.64
C PHE A 33 -2.44 -0.74 13.56
N PRO A 34 -2.63 0.46 14.12
CA PRO A 34 -1.56 1.20 14.80
C PRO A 34 -0.87 0.47 15.96
N ALA A 35 -1.56 -0.47 16.63
CA ALA A 35 -0.96 -1.30 17.69
C ALA A 35 -0.62 -2.73 17.25
N ALA A 36 -0.51 -2.98 15.94
CA ALA A 36 -0.04 -4.24 15.40
C ALA A 36 1.35 -4.60 15.93
N ARG A 37 1.55 -5.87 16.28
CA ARG A 37 2.80 -6.36 16.87
C ARG A 37 2.94 -7.86 16.69
N TRP A 38 4.17 -8.34 16.72
CA TRP A 38 4.42 -9.78 16.85
C TRP A 38 4.02 -10.24 18.26
N SER A 39 2.98 -11.08 18.35
CA SER A 39 2.67 -11.83 19.58
C SER A 39 3.68 -12.97 19.78
N ARG A 40 4.18 -13.51 18.66
CA ARG A 40 5.34 -14.40 18.60
C ARG A 40 6.24 -13.96 17.45
N GLU A 41 7.48 -13.59 17.75
CA GLU A 41 8.44 -13.26 16.69
C GLU A 41 8.72 -14.47 15.80
N PRO A 42 8.87 -14.27 14.48
CA PRO A 42 9.31 -15.32 13.59
C PRO A 42 10.74 -15.73 13.97
N GLY A 43 10.93 -17.02 14.21
CA GLY A 43 12.20 -17.53 14.70
C GLY A 43 13.30 -17.36 13.64
N ARG A 44 14.39 -16.69 13.97
CA ARG A 44 15.69 -17.01 13.36
C ARG A 44 16.17 -18.35 13.94
N ALA A 45 16.84 -19.16 13.13
CA ALA A 45 17.48 -20.38 13.64
C ALA A 45 18.37 -20.00 14.85
N ALA A 46 18.00 -20.47 16.03
CA ALA A 46 18.79 -20.21 17.23
C ALA A 46 20.08 -21.03 17.17
N ALA A 47 21.19 -20.44 17.59
CA ALA A 47 22.44 -21.17 17.74
C ALA A 47 22.22 -22.38 18.65
N ALA A 48 22.72 -23.55 18.24
CA ALA A 48 22.49 -24.81 18.93
C ALA A 48 22.96 -24.70 20.39
N ARG A 49 22.02 -24.89 21.34
CA ARG A 49 22.38 -24.86 22.76
C ARG A 49 22.85 -26.25 23.18
N PRO A 50 24.04 -26.37 23.82
CA PRO A 50 24.50 -27.66 24.32
C PRO A 50 23.55 -28.14 25.42
N MET A 51 23.07 -29.37 25.32
CA MET A 51 22.20 -29.96 26.33
C MET A 51 22.99 -30.26 27.61
N ALA A 52 22.44 -29.91 28.77
CA ALA A 52 23.07 -30.18 30.06
C ALA A 52 22.74 -31.59 30.56
N GLY A 53 23.77 -32.32 31.03
CA GLY A 53 23.63 -33.63 31.68
C GLY A 53 24.52 -34.71 31.06
N ALA A 54 24.98 -35.66 31.89
CA ALA A 54 25.91 -36.72 31.49
C ALA A 54 25.42 -37.60 30.32
N ARG A 55 24.11 -37.67 30.13
CA ARG A 55 23.39 -38.42 29.08
C ARG A 55 23.23 -37.67 27.75
N PHE A 56 23.63 -36.39 27.70
CA PHE A 56 23.50 -35.55 26.50
C PHE A 56 24.82 -34.94 26.02
N ARG A 57 25.97 -35.50 26.45
CA ARG A 57 27.30 -35.09 25.96
C ARG A 57 27.35 -35.21 24.43
N GLY A 58 27.55 -34.09 23.74
CA GLY A 58 27.63 -34.02 22.28
C GLY A 58 26.29 -33.76 21.56
N MET A 59 25.17 -33.69 22.28
CA MET A 59 23.88 -33.31 21.70
C MET A 59 23.62 -31.82 21.88
N ALA A 60 23.29 -31.16 20.76
CA ALA A 60 22.86 -29.78 20.75
C ALA A 60 21.43 -29.72 20.22
N VAL A 61 20.56 -28.99 20.91
CA VAL A 61 19.19 -28.73 20.44
C VAL A 61 19.23 -27.44 19.65
N THR A 62 19.00 -27.55 18.35
CA THR A 62 18.65 -26.42 17.50
C THR A 62 17.14 -26.29 17.51
N THR A 63 16.61 -25.20 18.06
CA THR A 63 15.19 -24.88 17.87
C THR A 63 15.01 -24.52 16.41
N ALA A 64 14.20 -25.31 15.69
CA ALA A 64 13.90 -25.01 14.31
C ALA A 64 13.24 -23.62 14.23
N PRO A 65 13.66 -22.76 13.29
CA PRO A 65 12.95 -21.51 13.03
C PRO A 65 11.48 -21.83 12.74
N GLY A 66 10.58 -21.22 13.50
CA GLY A 66 9.14 -21.40 13.35
C GLY A 66 8.46 -20.12 12.86
N PRO A 67 7.25 -20.22 12.29
CA PRO A 67 6.50 -19.05 11.85
C PRO A 67 6.17 -18.15 13.05
N GLY A 68 6.21 -16.84 12.83
CA GLY A 68 5.70 -15.85 13.77
C GLY A 68 4.18 -15.80 13.79
N LEU A 69 3.66 -15.07 14.77
CA LEU A 69 2.25 -14.70 14.90
C LEU A 69 2.17 -13.18 15.03
N LEU A 70 1.53 -12.54 14.07
CA LEU A 70 1.35 -11.10 13.99
C LEU A 70 -0.09 -10.77 14.38
N ASP A 71 -0.24 -10.07 15.51
CA ASP A 71 -1.52 -9.54 15.98
C ASP A 71 -1.80 -8.22 15.23
N LEU A 72 -2.92 -8.16 14.51
CA LEU A 72 -3.40 -6.97 13.80
C LEU A 72 -4.27 -6.12 14.72
N ASP A 73 -3.72 -5.71 15.86
CA ASP A 73 -4.42 -4.89 16.87
C ASP A 73 -5.75 -5.54 17.33
N GLY A 74 -5.72 -6.85 17.59
CA GLY A 74 -6.90 -7.64 17.97
C GLY A 74 -7.89 -7.92 16.84
N ALA A 75 -7.72 -7.38 15.64
CA ALA A 75 -8.62 -7.63 14.51
C ALA A 75 -8.45 -9.05 13.93
N ALA A 76 -7.22 -9.54 13.85
CA ALA A 76 -6.87 -10.86 13.34
C ALA A 76 -5.44 -11.27 13.74
N GLU A 77 -5.17 -12.58 13.76
CA GLU A 77 -3.82 -13.12 13.93
C GLU A 77 -3.31 -13.75 12.64
N VAL A 78 -2.23 -13.17 12.10
CA VAL A 78 -1.58 -13.60 10.86
C VAL A 78 -0.39 -14.50 11.17
N VAL A 79 -0.34 -15.68 10.54
CA VAL A 79 0.74 -16.65 10.76
C VAL A 79 1.75 -16.61 9.60
N GLY A 80 3.04 -16.55 9.90
CA GLY A 80 4.11 -16.48 8.90
C GLY A 80 5.38 -15.82 9.45
N PRO A 81 6.44 -15.66 8.67
CA PRO A 81 6.55 -16.01 7.25
C PRO A 81 6.77 -17.51 7.04
N PHE A 82 6.26 -18.04 5.94
CA PHE A 82 6.68 -19.33 5.37
C PHE A 82 7.42 -19.08 4.05
N PRO A 83 8.74 -19.34 3.96
CA PRO A 83 9.50 -19.10 2.74
C PRO A 83 9.01 -19.97 1.58
N LEU A 84 8.84 -19.36 0.41
CA LEU A 84 8.47 -20.01 -0.84
C LEU A 84 9.51 -19.72 -1.92
N ALA A 85 10.04 -20.77 -2.54
CA ALA A 85 10.98 -20.64 -3.65
C ALA A 85 10.26 -20.24 -4.96
N ALA A 86 10.95 -19.49 -5.83
CA ALA A 86 10.39 -18.98 -7.08
C ALA A 86 9.81 -20.07 -8.00
N ALA A 87 10.44 -21.24 -8.06
CA ALA A 87 9.96 -22.37 -8.86
C ALA A 87 8.61 -22.90 -8.37
N VAL A 88 8.42 -22.98 -7.05
CA VAL A 88 7.16 -23.42 -6.43
C VAL A 88 6.10 -22.34 -6.57
N ALA A 89 6.46 -21.06 -6.38
CA ALA A 89 5.56 -19.92 -6.59
C ALA A 89 4.92 -19.96 -7.99
N ARG A 90 5.73 -20.18 -9.03
CA ARG A 90 5.24 -20.36 -10.41
C ARG A 90 4.26 -21.52 -10.54
N ALA A 91 4.53 -22.65 -9.89
CA ALA A 91 3.69 -23.85 -9.97
C ALA A 91 2.28 -23.64 -9.38
N VAL A 92 2.13 -22.72 -8.42
CA VAL A 92 0.84 -22.38 -7.80
C VAL A 92 0.20 -21.08 -8.34
N GLY A 93 0.71 -20.57 -9.46
CA GLY A 93 0.17 -19.37 -10.12
C GLY A 93 0.53 -18.04 -9.45
N LEU A 94 1.50 -18.03 -8.54
CA LEU A 94 2.04 -16.81 -7.93
C LEU A 94 3.16 -16.22 -8.82
N PRO A 95 3.51 -14.93 -8.65
CA PRO A 95 4.65 -14.33 -9.34
C PRO A 95 5.93 -15.16 -9.17
N PRO A 96 6.72 -15.43 -10.24
CA PRO A 96 7.84 -16.37 -10.23
C PRO A 96 9.09 -15.78 -9.56
N ARG A 97 8.99 -15.47 -8.26
CA ARG A 97 10.05 -14.89 -7.43
C ARG A 97 10.03 -15.48 -6.02
N GLU A 98 11.14 -15.35 -5.30
CA GLU A 98 11.18 -15.74 -3.90
C GLU A 98 10.19 -14.89 -3.09
N SER A 99 9.35 -15.57 -2.32
CA SER A 99 8.27 -14.94 -1.56
C SER A 99 8.22 -15.50 -0.14
N ASP A 100 7.63 -14.73 0.77
CA ASP A 100 7.23 -15.17 2.10
C ASP A 100 5.71 -15.22 2.15
N LEU A 101 5.16 -16.35 2.59
CA LEU A 101 3.72 -16.56 2.72
C LEU A 101 3.23 -16.22 4.12
N TYR A 102 2.06 -15.58 4.18
CA TYR A 102 1.39 -15.20 5.42
C TYR A 102 -0.08 -15.64 5.37
N GLY A 103 -0.53 -16.38 6.39
CA GLY A 103 -1.90 -16.86 6.52
C GLY A 103 -2.79 -15.87 7.27
N VAL A 104 -3.72 -15.25 6.56
CA VAL A 104 -4.75 -14.35 7.10
C VAL A 104 -6.03 -15.14 7.34
N PRO A 105 -6.61 -15.09 8.55
CA PRO A 105 -7.86 -15.79 8.82
C PRO A 105 -8.97 -15.25 7.92
N VAL A 106 -9.89 -16.13 7.50
CA VAL A 106 -11.11 -15.71 6.82
C VAL A 106 -12.07 -15.24 7.89
N THR A 107 -12.26 -13.94 8.03
CA THR A 107 -13.37 -13.40 8.84
C THR A 107 -14.51 -12.99 7.89
N GLY A 108 -15.71 -12.74 8.42
CA GLY A 108 -16.92 -12.58 7.60
C GLY A 108 -16.92 -11.38 6.65
N LEU A 109 -18.10 -11.01 6.15
CA LEU A 109 -18.25 -9.83 5.28
C LEU A 109 -17.74 -8.55 5.99
N GLY A 110 -16.92 -7.76 5.29
CA GLY A 110 -16.30 -6.54 5.84
C GLY A 110 -14.95 -6.77 6.53
N ASP A 111 -14.28 -7.89 6.25
CA ASP A 111 -12.97 -8.23 6.78
C ASP A 111 -11.90 -7.16 6.45
N VAL A 112 -11.58 -6.32 7.44
CA VAL A 112 -10.53 -5.30 7.36
C VAL A 112 -9.16 -5.94 7.11
N ALA A 113 -8.90 -7.15 7.60
CA ALA A 113 -7.66 -7.88 7.35
C ALA A 113 -7.57 -8.35 5.89
N ALA A 114 -8.68 -8.71 5.25
CA ALA A 114 -8.71 -9.00 3.81
C ALA A 114 -8.49 -7.73 2.95
N GLY A 115 -9.05 -6.60 3.38
CA GLY A 115 -8.78 -5.29 2.78
C GLY A 115 -7.30 -4.91 2.87
N TRP A 116 -6.72 -5.04 4.06
CA TRP A 116 -5.29 -4.85 4.32
C TRP A 116 -4.43 -5.79 3.47
N ALA A 117 -4.79 -7.07 3.40
CA ALA A 117 -4.10 -8.07 2.59
C ALA A 117 -4.00 -7.66 1.12
N THR A 118 -5.11 -7.16 0.57
CA THR A 118 -5.19 -6.67 -0.82
C THR A 118 -4.34 -5.42 -1.01
N ALA A 119 -4.42 -4.46 -0.09
CA ALA A 119 -3.62 -3.24 -0.13
C ALA A 119 -2.11 -3.54 -0.07
N VAL A 120 -1.70 -4.47 0.80
CA VAL A 120 -0.31 -4.91 0.96
C VAL A 120 0.19 -5.67 -0.27
N ALA A 121 -0.59 -6.60 -0.81
CA ALA A 121 -0.25 -7.30 -2.05
C ALA A 121 -0.09 -6.29 -3.20
N ARG A 122 -1.02 -5.34 -3.34
CA ARG A 122 -0.94 -4.28 -4.34
C ARG A 122 0.33 -3.42 -4.19
N ARG A 123 0.62 -2.95 -2.99
CA ARG A 123 1.80 -2.08 -2.72
C ARG A 123 3.13 -2.78 -3.00
N THR A 124 3.23 -4.08 -2.75
CA THR A 124 4.47 -4.85 -2.87
C THR A 124 4.60 -5.62 -4.19
N GLY A 125 3.59 -5.54 -5.06
CA GLY A 125 3.42 -6.42 -6.22
C GLY A 125 3.26 -7.90 -5.82
N GLY A 126 2.84 -8.15 -4.59
CA GLY A 126 2.53 -9.47 -4.06
C GLY A 126 1.27 -10.08 -4.69
N ALA A 127 0.83 -11.18 -4.12
CA ALA A 127 -0.34 -11.92 -4.60
C ALA A 127 -1.13 -12.49 -3.43
N ILE A 128 -2.39 -12.84 -3.69
CA ILE A 128 -3.30 -13.46 -2.73
C ILE A 128 -3.73 -14.81 -3.29
N LEU A 129 -3.60 -15.85 -2.47
CA LEU A 129 -4.20 -17.15 -2.73
C LEU A 129 -5.41 -17.31 -1.79
N PRO A 130 -6.64 -17.39 -2.32
CA PRO A 130 -7.83 -17.58 -1.51
C PRO A 130 -7.76 -18.85 -0.66
N ALA A 131 -8.56 -18.91 0.41
CA ALA A 131 -8.59 -20.06 1.32
C ALA A 131 -8.97 -21.38 0.65
N ASP A 132 -9.84 -21.31 -0.37
CA ASP A 132 -10.25 -22.45 -1.20
C ASP A 132 -9.22 -22.84 -2.26
N ARG A 133 -8.12 -22.09 -2.38
CA ARG A 133 -7.04 -22.29 -3.36
C ARG A 133 -7.51 -22.26 -4.82
N SER A 134 -8.68 -21.67 -5.10
CA SER A 134 -9.31 -21.67 -6.43
C SER A 134 -8.43 -21.02 -7.50
N ARG A 135 -7.89 -19.82 -7.23
CA ARG A 135 -7.01 -19.10 -8.14
C ARG A 135 -6.21 -18.02 -7.43
N ALA A 136 -4.90 -17.94 -7.72
CA ALA A 136 -4.08 -16.83 -7.28
C ALA A 136 -4.56 -15.51 -7.92
N LEU A 137 -4.74 -14.49 -7.10
CA LEU A 137 -5.05 -13.12 -7.47
C LEU A 137 -3.78 -12.29 -7.35
N VAL A 138 -3.44 -11.54 -8.40
CA VAL A 138 -2.33 -10.59 -8.39
C VAL A 138 -2.95 -9.21 -8.53
N PRO A 139 -3.16 -8.47 -7.42
CA PRO A 139 -3.75 -7.15 -7.50
C PRO A 139 -2.89 -6.22 -8.36
N ASP A 140 -3.53 -5.40 -9.19
CA ASP A 140 -2.84 -4.43 -10.05
C ASP A 140 -2.14 -3.37 -9.16
N PRO A 141 -0.78 -3.33 -9.12
CA PRO A 141 -0.02 -2.41 -8.26
C PRO A 141 -0.30 -0.94 -8.57
N HIS A 142 -0.84 -0.64 -9.75
CA HIS A 142 -1.16 0.70 -10.21
C HIS A 142 -2.66 1.00 -10.22
N ALA A 143 -3.52 0.13 -9.68
CA ALA A 143 -4.98 0.28 -9.71
C ALA A 143 -5.47 1.65 -9.24
N SER A 144 -4.76 2.28 -8.32
CA SER A 144 -4.96 3.68 -7.96
C SER A 144 -3.65 4.45 -8.03
N VAL A 145 -3.72 5.62 -8.64
CA VAL A 145 -2.63 6.60 -8.72
C VAL A 145 -2.86 7.77 -7.77
N ASP A 146 -3.97 7.74 -7.03
CA ASP A 146 -4.39 8.81 -6.15
C ASP A 146 -3.45 8.95 -4.96
N LEU A 147 -3.20 10.20 -4.60
CA LEU A 147 -2.31 10.56 -3.51
C LEU A 147 -2.97 11.68 -2.69
N THR A 148 -2.83 11.59 -1.37
CA THR A 148 -3.27 12.65 -0.46
C THR A 148 -2.08 13.16 0.33
N LEU A 149 -1.79 14.46 0.20
CA LEU A 149 -0.87 15.14 1.12
C LEU A 149 -1.67 15.65 2.32
N TRP A 150 -1.27 15.22 3.51
CA TRP A 150 -1.76 15.74 4.77
C TRP A 150 -0.79 16.80 5.28
N SER A 151 -1.24 18.04 5.43
CA SER A 151 -0.41 19.16 5.87
C SER A 151 -1.02 19.98 7.01
N PRO A 152 -0.17 20.58 7.88
CA PRO A 152 -0.60 21.63 8.80
C PRO A 152 -0.86 22.98 8.12
N VAL A 153 -0.38 23.19 6.88
CA VAL A 153 -0.39 24.49 6.19
C VAL A 153 -1.39 24.47 5.02
N PRO A 154 -2.43 25.32 5.03
CA PRO A 154 -3.28 25.55 3.86
C PRO A 154 -2.60 26.50 2.87
N VAL A 155 -2.57 26.12 1.59
CA VAL A 155 -2.13 26.95 0.47
C VAL A 155 -3.30 27.86 0.08
N PRO A 156 -3.11 29.18 -0.01
CA PRO A 156 -4.18 30.08 -0.45
C PRO A 156 -4.65 29.74 -1.87
N PRO A 157 -5.97 29.74 -2.17
CA PRO A 157 -6.47 29.37 -3.50
C PRO A 157 -5.89 30.20 -4.65
N ARG A 158 -5.61 31.49 -4.41
CA ARG A 158 -4.97 32.39 -5.40
C ARG A 158 -3.55 31.94 -5.80
N ASP A 159 -2.87 31.22 -4.91
CA ASP A 159 -1.49 30.77 -5.11
C ASP A 159 -1.46 29.35 -5.72
N ALA A 160 -2.56 28.60 -5.64
CA ALA A 160 -2.66 27.21 -6.08
C ALA A 160 -2.46 27.05 -7.60
N LEU A 161 -3.17 27.82 -8.44
CA LEU A 161 -3.06 27.66 -9.90
C LEU A 161 -1.66 27.96 -10.44
N PRO A 162 -1.01 29.11 -10.11
CA PRO A 162 0.37 29.38 -10.54
C PRO A 162 1.35 28.30 -10.09
N LEU A 163 1.16 27.76 -8.88
CA LEU A 163 2.02 26.73 -8.29
C LEU A 163 1.89 25.38 -9.03
N LEU A 164 0.66 24.96 -9.35
CA LEU A 164 0.38 23.61 -9.86
C LEU A 164 0.45 23.49 -11.38
N ARG A 165 0.20 24.59 -12.11
CA ARG A 165 0.13 24.61 -13.58
C ARG A 165 1.37 23.99 -14.27
N PRO A 166 2.62 24.22 -13.83
CA PRO A 166 3.79 23.58 -14.47
C PRO A 166 3.76 22.06 -14.41
N SER A 167 3.26 21.48 -13.31
CA SER A 167 3.18 20.03 -13.10
C SER A 167 2.10 19.35 -13.97
N LEU A 168 1.10 20.13 -14.39
CA LEU A 168 -0.06 19.73 -15.18
C LEU A 168 0.09 20.08 -16.67
N SER A 169 1.32 20.13 -17.15
CA SER A 169 1.65 20.36 -18.56
C SER A 169 0.88 19.41 -19.50
N GLY A 170 0.38 19.95 -20.62
CA GLY A 170 -0.41 19.19 -21.60
C GLY A 170 -1.91 19.08 -21.27
N SER A 171 -2.37 19.62 -20.15
CA SER A 171 -3.79 19.71 -19.80
C SER A 171 -4.39 21.10 -20.08
N ARG A 172 -5.72 21.14 -20.21
CA ARG A 172 -6.50 22.37 -20.03
C ARG A 172 -6.89 22.47 -18.55
N VAL A 173 -6.30 23.43 -17.84
CA VAL A 173 -6.61 23.68 -16.43
C VAL A 173 -7.78 24.66 -16.33
N GLY A 174 -8.83 24.27 -15.61
CA GLY A 174 -9.99 25.12 -15.32
C GLY A 174 -9.69 26.20 -14.26
N PRO A 175 -10.67 27.09 -13.98
CA PRO A 175 -10.55 28.04 -12.88
C PRO A 175 -10.45 27.32 -11.52
N VAL A 176 -9.85 27.98 -10.54
CA VAL A 176 -9.87 27.51 -9.15
C VAL A 176 -11.25 27.77 -8.58
N GLU A 177 -11.94 26.70 -8.21
CA GLU A 177 -13.21 26.78 -7.50
C GLU A 177 -12.90 26.89 -6.01
N THR A 178 -13.50 27.87 -5.34
CA THR A 178 -13.30 28.07 -3.89
C THR A 178 -14.56 27.71 -3.13
N ALA A 179 -14.37 27.11 -1.96
CA ALA A 179 -15.44 26.77 -1.04
C ALA A 179 -15.06 27.19 0.39
N GLY A 180 -16.06 27.41 1.24
CA GLY A 180 -15.87 27.76 2.64
C GLY A 180 -16.30 29.19 3.00
N ARG A 181 -16.09 29.54 4.27
CA ARG A 181 -16.54 30.81 4.87
C ARG A 181 -15.58 31.94 4.47
N PRO A 182 -16.06 33.17 4.20
CA PRO A 182 -15.22 34.29 3.74
C PRO A 182 -14.03 34.63 4.66
N ASP A 183 -14.11 34.29 5.96
CA ASP A 183 -13.08 34.61 6.97
C ASP A 183 -12.23 33.38 7.41
N GLY A 184 -12.39 32.22 6.76
CA GLY A 184 -11.61 31.00 7.06
C GLY A 184 -10.54 30.72 6.01
N PRO A 185 -9.57 29.81 6.28
CA PRO A 185 -8.70 29.30 5.24
C PRO A 185 -9.57 28.63 4.18
N ALA A 186 -9.50 29.13 2.95
CA ALA A 186 -10.41 28.75 1.88
C ALA A 186 -10.05 27.36 1.34
N GLU A 187 -11.06 26.51 1.24
CA GLU A 187 -10.99 25.25 0.51
C GLU A 187 -10.99 25.55 -0.98
N PHE A 188 -10.36 24.68 -1.77
CA PHE A 188 -10.38 24.84 -3.22
C PHE A 188 -10.37 23.53 -3.97
N SER A 189 -10.84 23.59 -5.21
CA SER A 189 -10.71 22.54 -6.22
C SER A 189 -10.11 23.12 -7.50
N LEU A 190 -9.25 22.34 -8.14
CA LEU A 190 -8.67 22.63 -9.45
C LEU A 190 -8.74 21.38 -10.31
N THR A 191 -9.29 21.52 -11.51
CA THR A 191 -9.44 20.42 -12.46
C THR A 191 -8.56 20.65 -13.68
N ALA A 192 -7.76 19.64 -14.03
CA ALA A 192 -6.93 19.61 -15.23
C ALA A 192 -7.42 18.51 -16.17
N SER A 193 -7.94 18.90 -17.33
CA SER A 193 -8.47 17.96 -18.34
C SER A 193 -7.42 17.62 -19.39
N TYR A 194 -7.23 16.33 -19.63
CA TYR A 194 -6.42 15.76 -20.70
C TYR A 194 -7.34 15.19 -21.78
N GLU A 195 -7.02 15.42 -23.04
CA GLU A 195 -7.89 15.06 -24.17
C GLU A 195 -8.23 13.56 -24.22
N TYR A 196 -7.25 12.70 -23.94
CA TYR A 196 -7.39 11.24 -24.02
C TYR A 196 -7.27 10.54 -22.66
N ASP A 197 -6.70 11.21 -21.66
CA ASP A 197 -6.30 10.57 -20.42
C ASP A 197 -7.23 10.90 -19.24
N GLY A 198 -8.32 11.63 -19.46
CA GLY A 198 -9.29 11.97 -18.41
C GLY A 198 -8.91 13.25 -17.65
N GLN A 199 -9.20 13.30 -16.35
CA GLN A 199 -9.01 14.50 -15.54
C GLN A 199 -8.16 14.23 -14.30
N VAL A 200 -7.31 15.19 -13.93
CA VAL A 200 -6.67 15.23 -12.62
C VAL A 200 -7.35 16.33 -11.80
N VAL A 201 -7.88 15.95 -10.64
CA VAL A 201 -8.57 16.85 -9.72
C VAL A 201 -7.72 17.02 -8.47
N VAL A 202 -7.41 18.27 -8.13
CA VAL A 202 -6.71 18.64 -6.90
C VAL A 202 -7.70 19.32 -5.98
N ARG A 203 -7.98 18.72 -4.82
CA ARG A 203 -8.88 19.29 -3.81
C ARG A 203 -8.13 19.53 -2.52
N CYS A 204 -8.17 20.76 -2.03
CA CYS A 204 -7.72 21.13 -0.69
C CYS A 204 -8.93 21.35 0.21
N ALA A 205 -9.06 20.56 1.27
CA ALA A 205 -10.13 20.70 2.25
C ALA A 205 -9.62 20.37 3.65
N ARG A 206 -10.32 20.87 4.67
CA ARG A 206 -10.08 20.43 6.04
C ARG A 206 -10.75 19.07 6.23
N SER A 207 -10.02 18.08 6.72
CA SER A 207 -10.59 16.75 7.01
C SER A 207 -10.52 16.42 8.49
N HIS A 208 -11.56 15.75 8.97
CA HIS A 208 -11.62 15.16 10.31
C HIS A 208 -11.42 13.64 10.28
N GLU A 209 -11.52 13.03 9.10
CA GLU A 209 -11.26 11.62 8.87
C GLU A 209 -9.84 11.48 8.33
N VAL A 210 -8.95 10.89 9.13
CA VAL A 210 -7.53 10.69 8.80
C VAL A 210 -7.24 9.19 8.61
N PRO A 211 -6.38 8.80 7.65
CA PRO A 211 -5.89 7.43 7.52
C PRO A 211 -5.25 6.93 8.81
N ALA A 212 -5.45 5.65 9.14
CA ALA A 212 -4.94 5.03 10.36
C ALA A 212 -3.43 5.24 10.54
N VAL A 213 -2.64 5.15 9.46
CA VAL A 213 -1.19 5.36 9.50
C VAL A 213 -0.78 6.70 10.12
N LEU A 214 -1.58 7.77 9.98
CA LEU A 214 -1.24 9.08 10.53
C LEU A 214 -1.36 9.15 12.05
N SER A 215 -2.13 8.24 12.66
CA SER A 215 -2.22 8.13 14.12
C SER A 215 -0.91 7.67 14.77
N THR A 216 0.00 7.10 13.97
CA THR A 216 1.35 6.69 14.41
C THR A 216 2.36 7.84 14.38
N LEU A 217 1.97 9.00 13.84
CA LEU A 217 2.83 10.17 13.64
C LEU A 217 2.41 11.33 14.57
N ASP A 218 3.32 12.27 14.82
CA ASP A 218 2.96 13.52 15.49
C ASP A 218 1.93 14.28 14.63
N TRP A 219 0.88 14.79 15.27
CA TRP A 219 -0.17 15.54 14.59
C TRP A 219 0.36 16.76 13.81
N ARG A 220 1.48 17.35 14.25
CA ARG A 220 2.13 18.46 13.55
C ARG A 220 2.75 18.06 12.22
N ALA A 221 3.05 16.77 12.03
CA ALA A 221 3.62 16.23 10.81
C ALA A 221 2.58 16.03 9.69
N HIS A 222 1.29 16.13 9.98
CA HIS A 222 0.23 15.90 8.99
C HIS A 222 -0.92 16.91 9.07
N GLY A 223 -1.21 17.50 10.22
CA GLY A 223 -2.20 18.55 10.37
C GLY A 223 -3.61 18.20 9.85
N PRO A 224 -4.52 19.19 9.78
CA PRO A 224 -5.91 18.96 9.43
C PRO A 224 -6.23 19.16 7.94
N TRP A 225 -5.27 19.59 7.11
CA TRP A 225 -5.52 19.90 5.69
C TRP A 225 -5.14 18.72 4.81
N ALA A 226 -6.08 18.27 3.98
CA ALA A 226 -5.88 17.23 3.00
C ALA A 226 -5.88 17.83 1.59
N TYR A 227 -4.78 17.64 0.87
CA TYR A 227 -4.68 17.88 -0.56
C TYR A 227 -4.82 16.55 -1.29
N ARG A 228 -6.04 16.23 -1.71
CA ARG A 228 -6.32 15.03 -2.49
C ARG A 228 -6.08 15.31 -3.97
N VAL A 229 -5.19 14.53 -4.57
CA VAL A 229 -4.91 14.55 -6.01
C VAL A 229 -5.43 13.24 -6.58
N SER A 230 -6.55 13.32 -7.28
CA SER A 230 -7.26 12.17 -7.82
C SER A 230 -7.27 12.17 -9.34
N TRP A 231 -7.20 10.98 -9.93
CA TRP A 231 -7.42 10.78 -11.34
C TRP A 231 -8.84 10.29 -11.62
N LEU A 232 -9.54 10.99 -12.51
CA LEU A 232 -10.84 10.58 -13.05
C LEU A 232 -10.62 10.10 -14.49
N PRO A 233 -10.62 8.78 -14.74
CA PRO A 233 -10.43 8.25 -16.09
C PRO A 233 -11.58 8.66 -17.03
N PRO A 234 -11.37 8.60 -18.36
CA PRO A 234 -12.44 8.82 -19.34
C PRO A 234 -13.64 7.89 -19.15
N ASP A 235 -13.39 6.64 -18.76
CA ASP A 235 -14.40 5.65 -18.41
C ASP A 235 -14.23 5.23 -16.93
N PRO A 236 -15.15 5.64 -16.04
CA PRO A 236 -15.11 5.28 -14.61
C PRO A 236 -15.29 3.79 -14.34
N VAL A 237 -15.95 3.02 -15.22
CA VAL A 237 -16.22 1.58 -15.00
C VAL A 237 -14.92 0.78 -14.95
N GLU A 238 -13.88 1.26 -15.63
CA GLU A 238 -12.54 0.65 -15.61
C GLU A 238 -11.90 0.64 -14.21
N LEU A 239 -12.36 1.49 -13.28
CA LEU A 239 -11.88 1.48 -11.89
C LEU A 239 -12.47 0.32 -11.07
N GLU A 240 -13.56 -0.30 -11.53
CA GLU A 240 -14.27 -1.36 -10.82
C GLU A 240 -13.74 -2.76 -11.17
N VAL A 241 -12.87 -2.87 -12.17
CA VAL A 241 -12.33 -4.13 -12.66
C VAL A 241 -10.85 -4.29 -12.32
N GLU A 242 -10.44 -5.50 -11.92
CA GLU A 242 -9.03 -5.76 -11.57
C GLU A 242 -8.13 -5.88 -12.81
N GLN A 243 -8.71 -6.13 -13.98
CA GLN A 243 -8.00 -6.22 -15.26
C GLN A 243 -8.59 -5.20 -16.24
N PRO A 244 -8.23 -3.92 -16.10
CA PRO A 244 -8.74 -2.86 -16.97
C PRO A 244 -8.20 -2.99 -18.40
N SER A 245 -8.82 -2.28 -19.34
CA SER A 245 -8.35 -2.25 -20.73
C SER A 245 -6.96 -1.64 -20.86
N GLN A 246 -6.26 -1.99 -21.95
CA GLN A 246 -4.93 -1.44 -22.22
C GLN A 246 -4.95 0.09 -22.43
N LEU A 247 -6.06 0.63 -22.94
CA LEU A 247 -6.22 2.09 -23.07
C LEU A 247 -6.29 2.77 -21.70
N HIS A 248 -7.03 2.19 -20.75
CA HIS A 248 -7.05 2.68 -19.37
C HIS A 248 -5.66 2.63 -18.72
N VAL A 249 -4.94 1.52 -18.89
CA VAL A 249 -3.57 1.36 -18.37
C VAL A 249 -2.63 2.44 -18.94
N ILE A 250 -2.69 2.70 -20.25
CA ILE A 250 -1.87 3.73 -20.91
C ILE A 250 -2.22 5.13 -20.39
N ALA A 251 -3.51 5.46 -20.31
CA ALA A 251 -3.96 6.75 -19.80
C ALA A 251 -3.45 6.99 -18.36
N ARG A 252 -3.61 5.98 -17.50
CA ARG A 252 -3.12 5.98 -16.11
C ARG A 252 -1.61 6.20 -16.03
N GLN A 253 -0.83 5.49 -16.85
CA GLN A 253 0.62 5.65 -16.90
C GLN A 253 1.04 7.06 -17.30
N ARG A 254 0.35 7.68 -18.26
CA ARG A 254 0.64 9.05 -18.73
C ARG A 254 0.32 10.13 -17.70
N VAL A 255 -0.75 9.98 -16.93
CA VAL A 255 -1.13 10.97 -15.89
C VAL A 255 -0.31 10.82 -14.61
N THR A 256 0.18 9.63 -14.29
CA THR A 256 0.91 9.32 -13.03
C THR A 256 2.05 10.31 -12.75
N PRO A 257 2.94 10.65 -13.71
CA PRO A 257 3.97 11.66 -13.48
C PRO A 257 3.43 13.05 -13.12
N GLY A 258 2.29 13.44 -13.70
CA GLY A 258 1.63 14.72 -13.40
C GLY A 258 1.16 14.78 -11.96
N ILE A 259 0.48 13.72 -11.51
CA ILE A 259 0.01 13.56 -10.12
C ILE A 259 1.19 13.61 -9.14
N CYS A 260 2.24 12.82 -9.37
CA CYS A 260 3.41 12.79 -8.49
C CYS A 260 4.09 14.17 -8.40
N ARG A 261 4.20 14.91 -9.52
CA ARG A 261 4.77 16.27 -9.53
C ARG A 261 3.90 17.29 -8.81
N VAL A 262 2.57 17.20 -8.95
CA VAL A 262 1.62 18.04 -8.20
C VAL A 262 1.81 17.82 -6.71
N VAL A 263 1.80 16.57 -6.26
CA VAL A 263 2.00 16.22 -4.85
C VAL A 263 3.36 16.67 -4.35
N ALA A 264 4.44 16.41 -5.08
CA ALA A 264 5.79 16.86 -4.69
C ALA A 264 5.90 18.39 -4.61
N THR A 265 5.19 19.11 -5.47
CA THR A 265 5.16 20.58 -5.44
C THR A 265 4.41 21.11 -4.22
N LEU A 266 3.25 20.53 -3.91
CA LEU A 266 2.50 20.84 -2.69
C LEU A 266 3.30 20.48 -1.45
N TRP A 267 3.96 19.32 -1.44
CA TRP A 267 4.73 18.83 -0.31
C TRP A 267 5.91 19.76 0.01
N ARG A 268 6.64 20.25 -1.00
CA ARG A 268 7.70 21.26 -0.81
C ARG A 268 7.19 22.59 -0.28
N THR A 269 5.94 22.94 -0.60
CA THR A 269 5.36 24.24 -0.26
C THR A 269 4.71 24.24 1.13
N ALA A 270 3.96 23.19 1.45
CA ALA A 270 3.13 23.09 2.64
C ALA A 270 3.72 22.16 3.71
N GLY A 271 4.75 21.36 3.37
CA GLY A 271 5.21 20.27 4.23
C GLY A 271 4.12 19.22 4.44
N GLY A 272 4.37 18.28 5.35
CA GLY A 272 3.38 17.27 5.74
C GLY A 272 3.79 15.83 5.42
N THR A 273 2.80 14.95 5.33
CA THR A 273 2.95 13.51 5.05
C THR A 273 2.07 13.10 3.88
N VAL A 274 2.65 12.38 2.90
CA VAL A 274 1.90 11.86 1.75
C VAL A 274 1.43 10.43 2.04
N VAL A 275 0.17 10.15 1.75
CA VAL A 275 -0.44 8.82 1.89
C VAL A 275 -1.09 8.42 0.56
N ASP A 276 -0.87 7.18 0.13
CA ASP A 276 -1.53 6.61 -1.05
C ASP A 276 -2.94 6.10 -0.77
N ALA A 277 -3.68 5.73 -1.81
CA ALA A 277 -5.01 5.15 -1.69
C ALA A 277 -5.05 3.82 -0.91
N GLY A 278 -3.92 3.14 -0.75
CA GLY A 278 -3.79 1.93 0.07
C GLY A 278 -3.60 2.23 1.56
N GLY A 279 -3.54 3.51 1.97
CA GLY A 279 -3.36 3.91 3.36
C GLY A 279 -1.90 3.86 3.82
N PHE A 280 -0.93 3.80 2.91
CA PHE A 280 0.49 3.74 3.24
C PHE A 280 1.19 5.07 3.00
N VAL A 281 2.16 5.39 3.85
CA VAL A 281 3.02 6.57 3.65
C VAL A 281 3.85 6.41 2.39
N VAL A 282 3.95 7.48 1.61
CA VAL A 282 4.76 7.55 0.40
C VAL A 282 5.94 8.48 0.65
N THR A 283 7.16 8.01 0.39
CA THR A 283 8.37 8.83 0.57
C THR A 283 8.68 9.68 -0.68
N PRO A 284 9.52 10.72 -0.56
CA PRO A 284 9.98 11.46 -1.73
C PRO A 284 10.66 10.57 -2.79
N GLU A 285 11.44 9.59 -2.35
CA GLU A 285 12.13 8.64 -3.24
C GLU A 285 11.13 7.75 -4.00
N GLU A 286 10.07 7.29 -3.33
CA GLU A 286 8.99 6.55 -3.98
C GLU A 286 8.25 7.41 -5.03
N LEU A 287 8.01 8.70 -4.76
CA LEU A 287 7.41 9.60 -5.75
C LEU A 287 8.31 9.77 -6.98
N ASP A 288 9.61 9.98 -6.77
CA ASP A 288 10.58 10.11 -7.86
C ASP A 288 10.71 8.81 -8.66
N GLU A 289 10.63 7.66 -8.00
CA GLU A 289 10.59 6.36 -8.66
C GLU A 289 9.35 6.19 -9.54
N ARG A 290 8.16 6.54 -9.05
CA ARG A 290 6.92 6.49 -9.85
C ARG A 290 7.04 7.36 -11.11
N VAL A 291 7.65 8.55 -11.00
CA VAL A 291 7.91 9.43 -12.15
C VAL A 291 8.89 8.80 -13.15
N ARG A 292 9.95 8.12 -12.68
CA ARG A 292 10.94 7.46 -13.54
C ARG A 292 10.37 6.22 -14.24
N THR A 293 9.62 5.40 -13.52
CA THR A 293 9.07 4.14 -14.04
C THR A 293 8.00 4.38 -15.09
N ALA A 294 7.15 5.40 -14.92
CA ALA A 294 6.15 5.78 -15.91
C ALA A 294 6.73 6.33 -17.23
N ARG A 295 8.04 6.60 -17.30
CA ARG A 295 8.73 7.00 -18.55
C ARG A 295 9.30 5.81 -19.33
N ARG A 296 9.35 4.62 -18.73
CA ARG A 296 9.84 3.39 -19.35
C ARG A 296 8.68 2.60 -19.95
#